data_AF-A0A5Q4BL68-F1
#
_entry.id   AF-A0A5Q4BL68-F1
#
_cell.length_a   1.000
_cell.length_b   1.000
_cell.length_c   1.000
_cell.angle_alpha   90.00
_cell.angle_beta   90.00
_cell.angle_gamma   90.00
#
_symmetry.space_group_name_H-M   'P 1'
#
loop_
_entity.id
_entity.type
_entity.pdbx_description
1 polymer ?
#
loop_
_entity_poly.entity_id
_entity_poly.type
_entity_poly.pdbx_seq_one_letter_code
_entity_poly.pdbx_strand_id
1 'polypeptide(L)'
;MASLSPSPAFWKPAALPLFTGLLALLGAADGVFNLLRPDSGAATFGLVPPRRDSVTPAQFDAFHHALVKVKGARNLHMSSCILALVLYGNLSDVCRASPIAAAAVRRCVGIVLVLGAGVGFSGAAVVTEYLSSPGASAEAVDVGRAKAKAHLFTNVPIIALGLVYLFY
;
A
#
# COMPACT_ATOMS: atom_id res chain seq x y z
N MET A 1 10.55 -36.33 -36.26
CA MET A 1 10.23 -34.88 -36.14
C MET A 1 8.75 -34.77 -35.86
N ALA A 2 8.36 -34.60 -34.58
CA ALA A 2 6.97 -34.40 -34.19
C ALA A 2 6.69 -32.90 -34.14
N SER A 3 5.72 -32.43 -34.91
CA SER A 3 5.24 -31.06 -34.82
C SER A 3 4.45 -30.90 -33.52
N LEU A 4 4.89 -30.00 -32.66
CA LEU A 4 4.10 -29.57 -31.50
C LEU A 4 3.00 -28.66 -32.03
N SER A 5 1.76 -29.16 -31.99
CA SER A 5 0.56 -28.35 -32.23
C SER A 5 0.56 -27.14 -31.27
N PRO A 6 0.23 -25.93 -31.74
CA PRO A 6 0.08 -24.79 -30.84
C PRO A 6 -1.18 -24.99 -30.01
N SER A 7 -1.04 -25.09 -28.68
CA SER A 7 -2.17 -24.99 -27.76
C SER A 7 -2.97 -23.72 -28.07
N PRO A 8 -4.32 -23.77 -28.04
CA PRO A 8 -5.12 -22.58 -28.22
C PRO A 8 -4.86 -21.66 -27.03
N ALA A 9 -4.25 -20.51 -27.30
CA ALA A 9 -4.01 -19.47 -26.31
C ALA A 9 -5.36 -18.93 -25.80
N PHE A 10 -5.87 -19.52 -24.73
CA PHE A 10 -7.13 -19.09 -24.08
C PHE A 10 -6.99 -17.75 -23.34
N TRP A 11 -5.77 -17.22 -23.25
CA TRP A 11 -5.48 -15.96 -22.58
C TRP A 11 -5.26 -14.88 -23.63
N LYS A 12 -6.26 -14.01 -23.81
CA LYS A 12 -6.05 -12.75 -24.55
C LYS A 12 -4.98 -11.96 -23.79
N PRO A 13 -3.85 -11.57 -24.40
CA PRO A 13 -2.77 -10.82 -23.74
C PRO A 13 -3.23 -9.53 -23.06
N ALA A 14 -4.38 -8.98 -23.48
CA ALA A 14 -5.00 -7.78 -22.92
C ALA A 14 -5.79 -8.01 -21.61
N ALA A 15 -6.20 -9.25 -21.29
CA ALA A 15 -7.04 -9.52 -20.12
C ALA A 15 -6.28 -9.31 -18.79
N LEU A 16 -5.00 -9.70 -18.75
CA LEU A 16 -4.19 -9.57 -17.54
C LEU A 16 -3.86 -8.11 -17.20
N PRO A 17 -3.42 -7.24 -18.15
CA PRO A 17 -3.28 -5.82 -17.90
C PRO A 17 -4.59 -5.14 -17.51
N LEU A 18 -5.71 -5.49 -18.15
CA LEU A 18 -7.01 -4.93 -17.82
C LEU A 18 -7.45 -5.29 -16.39
N PHE A 19 -7.39 -6.58 -16.04
CA PHE A 19 -7.76 -7.03 -14.70
C PHE A 19 -6.88 -6.40 -13.62
N THR A 20 -5.57 -6.34 -13.87
CA THR A 20 -4.61 -5.70 -12.96
C THR A 20 -4.89 -4.20 -12.82
N GLY A 21 -5.21 -3.52 -13.93
CA GLY A 21 -5.62 -2.12 -13.91
C GLY A 21 -6.92 -1.87 -13.14
N LEU A 22 -7.93 -2.71 -13.34
CA LEU A 22 -9.19 -2.64 -12.59
C LEU A 22 -8.98 -2.90 -11.09
N LEU A 23 -8.17 -3.88 -10.72
CA LEU A 23 -7.81 -4.12 -9.31
C LEU A 23 -7.06 -2.94 -8.70
N ALA A 24 -6.14 -2.32 -9.44
CA ALA A 24 -5.42 -1.13 -8.99
C ALA A 24 -6.38 0.06 -8.78
N LEU A 25 -7.31 0.28 -9.73
CA LEU A 25 -8.33 1.32 -9.62
C LEU A 25 -9.28 1.07 -8.44
N LEU A 26 -9.69 -0.18 -8.22
CA LEU A 26 -10.51 -0.56 -7.07
C LEU A 26 -9.78 -0.28 -5.76
N GLY A 27 -8.50 -0.67 -5.66
CA GLY A 27 -7.67 -0.39 -4.49
C GLY A 27 -7.45 1.10 -4.24
N ALA A 28 -7.31 1.90 -5.30
CA ALA A 28 -7.21 3.36 -5.21
C ALA A 28 -8.54 4.00 -4.77
N ALA A 29 -9.66 3.54 -5.33
CA ALA A 29 -11.00 4.00 -4.96
C ALA A 29 -11.34 3.66 -3.51
N ASP A 30 -11.03 2.44 -3.05
CA ASP A 30 -11.12 2.03 -1.64
C ASP A 30 -10.24 2.93 -0.76
N GLY A 31 -9.01 3.20 -1.17
CA GLY A 31 -8.12 4.13 -0.47
C GLY A 31 -8.72 5.53 -0.30
N VAL A 32 -9.23 6.12 -1.38
CA VAL A 32 -9.89 7.43 -1.35
C VAL A 32 -11.15 7.40 -0.49
N PHE A 33 -11.97 6.36 -0.62
CA PHE A 33 -13.17 6.18 0.21
C PHE A 33 -12.83 6.12 1.70
N ASN A 34 -11.80 5.36 2.08
CA ASN A 34 -11.33 5.25 3.46
C ASN A 34 -10.81 6.58 4.02
N LEU A 35 -10.23 7.44 3.18
CA LEU A 35 -9.80 8.79 3.58
C LEU A 35 -11.00 9.72 3.78
N LEU A 36 -12.00 9.67 2.91
CA LEU A 36 -13.19 10.53 2.99
C LEU A 36 -14.19 10.08 4.06
N ARG A 37 -14.27 8.77 4.33
CA ARG A 37 -15.23 8.16 5.25
C ARG A 37 -14.57 7.05 6.08
N PRO A 38 -13.69 7.37 7.02
CA PRO A 38 -12.90 6.39 7.76
C PRO A 38 -13.76 5.38 8.53
N ASP A 39 -14.87 5.82 9.13
CA ASP A 39 -15.80 4.93 9.86
C ASP A 39 -16.50 3.93 8.93
N SER A 40 -16.88 4.36 7.72
CA SER A 40 -17.43 3.46 6.70
C SER A 40 -16.34 2.61 6.04
N GLY A 41 -15.11 3.10 6.00
CA GLY A 41 -13.96 2.40 5.47
C GLY A 41 -13.56 1.19 6.31
N ALA A 42 -13.65 1.29 7.64
CA ALA A 42 -13.47 0.12 8.51
C ALA A 42 -14.45 -1.02 8.15
N ALA A 43 -15.67 -0.68 7.72
CA ALA A 43 -16.69 -1.65 7.37
C ALA A 43 -16.36 -2.44 6.09
N THR A 44 -15.52 -1.92 5.18
CA THR A 44 -15.04 -2.70 4.01
C THR A 44 -14.17 -3.88 4.43
N PHE A 45 -13.58 -3.81 5.63
CA PHE A 45 -12.86 -4.90 6.28
C PHE A 45 -13.72 -5.68 7.28
N GLY A 46 -15.04 -5.49 7.26
CA GLY A 46 -15.97 -6.14 8.19
C GLY A 46 -15.93 -5.59 9.61
N LEU A 47 -15.34 -4.42 9.83
CA LEU A 47 -15.23 -3.80 11.15
C LEU A 47 -16.26 -2.69 11.29
N VAL A 48 -17.16 -2.83 12.26
CA VAL A 48 -18.12 -1.78 12.61
C VAL A 48 -17.62 -1.09 13.88
N PRO A 49 -17.37 0.23 13.87
CA PRO A 49 -16.99 0.93 15.09
C PRO A 49 -18.13 0.85 16.11
N PRO A 50 -17.84 0.57 17.39
CA PRO A 50 -18.86 0.52 18.42
C PRO A 50 -19.52 1.90 18.59
N ARG A 51 -20.82 1.90 18.92
CA ARG A 51 -21.56 3.16 19.14
C ARG A 51 -21.00 3.90 20.35
N ARG A 52 -20.73 5.19 20.17
CA ARG A 52 -20.06 6.02 21.20
C ARG A 52 -20.85 6.13 22.51
N ASP A 53 -22.17 5.98 22.46
CA ASP A 53 -23.10 6.10 23.58
C ASP A 53 -23.18 4.84 24.47
N SER A 54 -22.67 3.72 23.98
CA SER A 54 -22.88 2.39 24.59
C SER A 54 -21.63 1.51 24.55
N VAL A 55 -20.47 2.08 24.18
CA VAL A 55 -19.22 1.35 24.06
C VAL A 55 -18.65 1.00 25.44
N THR A 56 -18.44 -0.30 25.67
CA THR A 56 -17.62 -0.76 26.79
C THR A 56 -16.13 -0.68 26.43
N PRO A 57 -15.23 -0.48 27.40
CA PRO A 57 -13.78 -0.49 27.14
C PRO A 57 -13.32 -1.73 26.37
N ALA A 58 -13.83 -2.91 26.72
CA ALA A 58 -13.48 -4.17 26.05
C ALA A 58 -13.90 -4.21 24.57
N GLN A 59 -15.07 -3.67 24.21
CA GLN A 59 -15.50 -3.58 22.81
C GLN A 59 -14.66 -2.58 22.01
N PHE A 60 -14.29 -1.46 22.65
CA PHE A 60 -13.40 -0.48 22.05
C PHE A 60 -12.02 -1.08 21.76
N ASP A 61 -11.44 -1.80 22.72
CA ASP A 61 -10.15 -2.48 22.56
C ASP A 61 -10.20 -3.56 21.48
N ALA A 62 -11.25 -4.37 21.45
CA ALA A 62 -11.44 -5.39 20.43
C ALA A 62 -11.48 -4.78 19.01
N PHE A 63 -12.21 -3.68 18.83
CA PHE A 63 -12.24 -2.95 17.55
C PHE A 63 -10.85 -2.42 17.17
N HIS A 64 -10.13 -1.77 18.10
CA HIS A 64 -8.79 -1.24 17.82
C HIS A 64 -7.79 -2.35 17.48
N HIS A 65 -7.80 -3.46 18.22
CA HIS A 65 -6.96 -4.62 17.92
C HIS A 65 -7.25 -5.18 16.53
N ALA A 66 -8.53 -5.30 16.15
CA ALA A 66 -8.91 -5.76 14.82
C ALA A 66 -8.43 -4.79 13.73
N LEU A 67 -8.63 -3.48 13.94
CA LEU A 67 -8.19 -2.43 13.02
C LEU A 67 -6.67 -2.43 12.83
N VAL A 68 -5.91 -2.59 13.92
CA VAL A 68 -4.45 -2.70 13.88
C VAL A 68 -4.03 -3.96 13.12
N LYS A 69 -4.66 -5.12 13.39
CA LYS A 69 -4.36 -6.38 12.69
C LYS A 69 -4.62 -6.28 11.19
N VAL A 70 -5.74 -5.71 10.77
CA VAL A 70 -6.09 -5.52 9.35
C VAL A 70 -5.10 -4.59 8.66
N LYS A 71 -4.77 -3.44 9.28
CA LYS A 71 -3.74 -2.52 8.76
C LYS A 71 -2.38 -3.20 8.67
N GLY A 72 -2.00 -3.97 9.69
CA GLY A 72 -0.78 -4.77 9.72
C GLY A 72 -0.72 -5.79 8.58
N ALA A 73 -1.82 -6.53 8.34
CA ALA A 73 -1.93 -7.47 7.24
C ALA A 73 -1.80 -6.77 5.88
N ARG A 74 -2.47 -5.63 5.67
CA ARG A 74 -2.36 -4.83 4.45
C ARG A 74 -0.91 -4.42 4.20
N ASN A 75 -0.25 -3.87 5.22
CA ASN A 75 1.15 -3.46 5.11
C ASN A 75 2.08 -4.64 4.83
N LEU A 76 1.89 -5.77 5.52
CA LEU A 76 2.68 -6.98 5.31
C LEU A 76 2.61 -7.44 3.85
N HIS A 77 1.40 -7.64 3.31
CA HIS A 77 1.24 -8.12 1.94
C HIS A 77 1.79 -7.12 0.91
N MET A 78 1.55 -5.82 1.09
CA MET A 78 2.11 -4.78 0.21
C MET A 78 3.65 -4.79 0.23
N SER A 79 4.26 -4.87 1.41
CA SER A 79 5.71 -4.97 1.54
C SER A 79 6.26 -6.27 0.96
N SER A 80 5.56 -7.40 1.12
CA SER A 80 5.93 -8.68 0.51
C SER A 80 5.90 -8.61 -1.03
N CYS A 81 4.96 -7.89 -1.63
CA CYS A 81 4.94 -7.66 -3.09
C CYS A 81 6.19 -6.91 -3.56
N ILE A 82 6.60 -5.86 -2.85
CA ILE A 82 7.84 -5.12 -3.16
C ILE A 82 9.05 -6.04 -3.03
N LEU A 83 9.13 -6.78 -1.92
CA LEU A 83 10.22 -7.72 -1.68
C LEU A 83 10.28 -8.79 -2.78
N ALA A 84 9.14 -9.34 -3.18
CA ALA A 84 9.07 -10.33 -4.25
C ALA A 84 9.55 -9.76 -5.60
N LEU A 85 9.19 -8.53 -5.96
CA LEU A 85 9.70 -7.88 -7.17
C LEU A 85 11.22 -7.67 -7.11
N VAL A 86 11.74 -7.25 -5.95
CA VAL A 86 13.19 -7.07 -5.75
C VAL A 86 13.90 -8.41 -5.87
N LEU A 87 13.43 -9.45 -5.18
CA LEU A 87 14.02 -10.80 -5.24
C LEU A 87 13.94 -11.37 -6.65
N TYR A 88 12.79 -11.24 -7.33
CA TYR A 88 12.62 -11.72 -8.69
C TYR A 88 13.57 -11.00 -9.65
N GLY A 89 13.68 -9.68 -9.55
CA GLY A 89 14.59 -8.88 -10.39
C GLY A 89 16.06 -9.25 -10.22
N ASN A 90 16.48 -9.65 -9.02
CA ASN A 90 17.88 -9.99 -8.72
C ASN A 90 18.20 -11.49 -8.92
N LEU A 91 17.25 -12.38 -8.64
CA LEU A 91 17.50 -13.82 -8.51
C LEU A 91 16.89 -14.67 -9.62
N SER A 92 15.99 -14.14 -10.45
CA SER A 92 15.35 -14.90 -11.53
C SER A 92 16.28 -15.10 -12.73
N ASP A 93 16.33 -16.32 -13.27
CA ASP A 93 17.01 -16.62 -14.53
C ASP A 93 16.42 -15.81 -15.70
N VAL A 94 15.13 -15.50 -15.67
CA VAL A 94 14.48 -14.70 -16.71
C VAL A 94 15.06 -13.29 -16.76
N CYS A 95 15.25 -12.66 -15.60
CA CYS A 95 15.84 -11.33 -15.51
C CYS A 95 17.34 -11.36 -15.81
N ARG A 96 18.06 -12.43 -15.43
CA ARG A 96 19.47 -12.62 -15.83
C ARG A 96 19.66 -12.79 -17.33
N ALA A 97 18.76 -13.54 -17.98
CA ALA A 97 18.85 -13.83 -19.40
C ALA A 97 18.30 -12.71 -20.30
N SER A 98 17.44 -11.84 -19.77
CA SER A 98 16.80 -10.76 -20.53
C SER A 98 16.98 -9.40 -19.86
N PRO A 99 17.81 -8.51 -20.45
CA PRO A 99 17.97 -7.13 -19.98
C PRO A 99 16.65 -6.34 -19.96
N ILE A 100 15.75 -6.65 -20.90
CA ILE A 100 14.43 -6.00 -20.98
C ILE A 100 13.56 -6.42 -19.79
N ALA A 101 13.54 -7.71 -19.45
CA ALA A 101 12.79 -8.21 -18.29
C ALA A 101 13.34 -7.64 -16.97
N ALA A 102 14.66 -7.59 -16.81
CA ALA A 102 15.30 -6.95 -15.65
C ALA A 102 14.94 -5.47 -15.54
N ALA A 103 15.00 -4.72 -16.65
CA ALA A 103 14.62 -3.31 -16.67
C ALA A 103 13.14 -3.09 -16.34
N ALA A 104 12.25 -3.95 -16.84
CA ALA A 104 10.82 -3.87 -16.55
C ALA A 104 10.55 -4.07 -15.05
N VAL A 105 11.11 -5.11 -14.44
CA VAL A 105 10.95 -5.38 -12.99
C VAL A 105 11.55 -4.26 -12.15
N ARG A 106 12.73 -3.75 -12.53
CA ARG A 106 13.36 -2.60 -11.87
C ARG A 106 12.45 -1.38 -11.87
N ARG A 107 11.87 -1.04 -13.03
CA ARG A 107 10.91 0.06 -13.16
C ARG A 107 9.64 -0.17 -12.35
N CYS A 108 9.12 -1.40 -12.29
CA CYS A 108 7.99 -1.73 -11.43
C CYS A 108 8.32 -1.46 -9.95
N VAL A 109 9.50 -1.84 -9.46
CA VAL A 109 9.96 -1.49 -8.11
C VAL A 109 9.98 0.03 -7.93
N GLY A 110 10.55 0.77 -8.89
CA GLY A 110 10.59 2.23 -8.85
C GLY A 110 9.20 2.89 -8.77
N ILE A 111 8.25 2.44 -9.59
CA ILE A 111 6.85 2.91 -9.58
C ILE A 111 6.22 2.67 -8.20
N VAL A 112 6.37 1.47 -7.65
CA VAL A 112 5.77 1.12 -6.35
C VAL A 112 6.39 1.95 -5.22
N LEU A 113 7.70 2.22 -5.25
CA LEU A 113 8.36 3.08 -4.27
C LEU A 113 7.88 4.54 -4.35
N VAL A 114 7.84 5.13 -5.55
CA VAL A 114 7.43 6.53 -5.75
C VAL A 114 5.96 6.72 -5.38
N LEU A 115 5.06 5.88 -5.91
CA LEU A 115 3.63 5.98 -5.58
C LEU A 115 3.36 5.58 -4.12
N GLY A 116 4.10 4.60 -3.60
CA GLY A 116 4.01 4.14 -2.21
C GLY A 116 4.41 5.21 -1.19
N ALA A 117 5.29 6.15 -1.53
CA ALA A 117 5.59 7.31 -0.67
C ALA A 117 4.34 8.18 -0.39
N GLY A 118 3.29 8.09 -1.23
CA GLY A 118 1.99 8.69 -0.94
C GLY A 118 1.39 8.27 0.41
N VAL A 119 1.71 7.07 0.90
CA VAL A 119 1.29 6.58 2.23
C VAL A 119 1.88 7.46 3.34
N GLY A 120 3.16 7.83 3.26
CA GLY A 120 3.79 8.70 4.24
C GLY A 120 3.21 10.12 4.23
N PHE A 121 2.94 10.68 3.04
CA PHE A 121 2.37 12.03 2.92
C PHE A 121 0.94 12.10 3.44
N SER A 122 0.10 11.15 3.02
CA SER A 122 -1.29 11.05 3.52
C SER A 122 -1.33 10.78 5.02
N GLY A 123 -0.44 9.92 5.54
CA GLY A 123 -0.29 9.69 6.98
C GLY A 123 0.09 10.96 7.75
N ALA A 124 1.06 11.73 7.26
CA ALA A 124 1.45 13.00 7.87
C ALA A 124 0.29 14.03 7.85
N ALA A 125 -0.47 14.10 6.76
CA ALA A 125 -1.63 14.98 6.65
C ALA A 125 -2.73 14.61 7.64
N VAL A 126 -3.13 13.33 7.70
CA VAL A 126 -4.15 12.83 8.63
C VAL A 126 -3.74 13.02 10.09
N VAL A 127 -2.48 12.74 10.43
CA VAL A 127 -1.97 12.99 11.78
C VAL A 127 -2.05 14.48 12.10
N THR A 128 -1.63 15.36 11.20
CA THR A 128 -1.67 16.82 11.41
C THR A 128 -3.11 17.32 11.63
N GLU A 129 -4.07 16.80 10.88
CA GLU A 129 -5.49 17.08 11.06
C GLU A 129 -5.97 16.63 12.45
N TYR A 130 -5.66 15.39 12.85
CA TYR A 130 -6.02 14.87 14.17
C TYR A 130 -5.46 15.73 15.32
N LEU A 131 -4.21 16.17 15.22
CA LEU A 131 -3.60 17.02 16.25
C LEU A 131 -4.20 18.42 16.35
N SER A 132 -4.93 18.85 15.31
CA SER A 132 -5.63 20.13 15.30
C SER A 132 -7.05 20.01 15.88
N SER A 133 -7.48 18.81 16.27
CA SER A 133 -8.82 18.57 16.82
C SER A 133 -8.94 18.96 18.31
N PRO A 134 -10.11 19.46 18.75
CA PRO A 134 -10.35 19.73 20.17
C PRO A 134 -10.25 18.43 20.99
N GLY A 135 -9.42 18.42 22.03
CA GLY A 135 -9.29 17.30 22.96
C GLY A 135 -8.05 16.41 22.76
N ALA A 136 -7.16 16.72 21.82
CA ALA A 136 -5.85 16.07 21.75
C ALA A 136 -5.01 16.38 23.01
N SER A 137 -4.50 15.36 23.68
CA SER A 137 -3.60 15.53 24.82
C SER A 137 -2.25 16.12 24.37
N ALA A 138 -1.55 16.82 25.26
CA ALA A 138 -0.21 17.35 24.96
C ALA A 138 0.76 16.24 24.50
N GLU A 139 0.70 15.08 25.14
CA GLU A 139 1.47 13.89 24.74
C GLU A 139 1.12 13.42 23.32
N ALA A 140 -0.17 13.32 22.99
CA ALA A 140 -0.60 12.93 21.65
C ALA A 140 -0.11 13.91 20.59
N VAL A 141 -0.11 15.22 20.90
CA VAL A 141 0.43 16.27 20.02
C VAL A 141 1.92 16.12 19.80
N ASP A 142 2.70 15.89 20.85
CA ASP A 142 4.15 15.74 20.74
C ASP A 142 4.52 14.49 19.92
N VAL A 143 3.91 13.34 20.24
CA VAL A 143 4.13 12.10 19.50
C VAL A 143 3.68 12.25 18.05
N GLY A 144 2.50 12.82 17.81
CA GLY A 144 1.96 13.00 16.46
C GLY A 144 2.83 13.92 15.60
N ARG A 145 3.31 15.06 16.14
CA ARG A 145 4.21 15.96 15.41
C ARG A 145 5.53 15.28 15.05
N ALA A 146 6.09 14.52 15.98
CA ALA A 146 7.31 13.75 15.72
C ALA A 146 7.08 12.72 14.60
N LYS A 147 5.95 12.01 14.61
CA LYS A 147 5.61 11.02 13.57
C LYS A 147 5.31 11.64 12.22
N ALA A 148 4.57 12.76 12.17
CA ALA A 148 4.34 13.49 10.92
C ALA A 148 5.66 13.94 10.27
N LYS A 149 6.59 14.49 11.07
CA LYS A 149 7.94 14.82 10.59
C LYS A 149 8.68 13.59 10.09
N ALA A 150 8.67 12.49 10.85
CA ALA A 150 9.34 11.26 10.46
C ALA A 150 8.81 10.71 9.11
N HIS A 151 7.49 10.74 8.88
CA HIS A 151 6.90 10.36 7.60
C HIS A 151 7.39 11.24 6.43
N LEU A 152 7.46 12.55 6.63
CA LEU A 152 7.98 13.46 5.60
C LEU A 152 9.46 13.20 5.30
N PHE A 153 10.30 13.05 6.32
CA PHE A 153 11.73 12.81 6.15
C PHE A 153 12.02 11.44 5.53
N THR A 154 11.33 10.39 5.95
CA THR A 154 11.54 9.03 5.42
C THR A 154 11.06 8.88 3.97
N ASN A 155 10.10 9.68 3.53
CA ASN A 155 9.64 9.68 2.14
C ASN A 155 10.69 10.21 1.15
N VAL A 156 11.54 11.15 1.55
CA VAL A 156 12.57 11.72 0.66
C VAL A 156 13.51 10.64 0.09
N PRO A 157 14.18 9.80 0.89
CA PRO A 157 15.03 8.74 0.35
C PRO A 157 14.24 7.66 -0.40
N ILE A 158 12.99 7.38 -0.02
CA ILE A 158 12.14 6.42 -0.73
C ILE A 158 11.84 6.90 -2.15
N ILE A 159 11.46 8.18 -2.30
CA ILE A 159 11.21 8.79 -3.61
C ILE A 159 12.50 8.81 -4.43
N ALA A 160 13.61 9.27 -3.84
CA ALA A 160 14.89 9.31 -4.53
C ALA A 160 15.29 7.92 -5.04
N LEU A 161 15.19 6.89 -4.20
CA LEU A 161 15.46 5.51 -4.59
C LEU A 161 14.51 5.04 -5.68
N GLY A 162 13.21 5.32 -5.54
CA GLY A 162 12.21 4.97 -6.55
C GLY A 162 12.50 5.59 -7.91
N LEU A 163 12.90 6.87 -7.94
CA LEU A 163 13.30 7.57 -9.16
C LEU A 163 14.56 6.95 -9.80
N VAL A 164 15.53 6.54 -8.98
CA VAL A 164 16.71 5.80 -9.46
C VAL A 164 16.27 4.49 -10.13
N TYR A 165 15.42 3.69 -9.48
CA TYR A 165 14.88 2.45 -10.06
C TYR A 165 14.06 2.67 -11.35
N LEU A 166 13.42 3.83 -11.48
CA LEU A 166 12.60 4.20 -12.64
C LEU A 166 13.42 4.60 -13.86
N PHE A 167 14.45 5.43 -13.66
CA PHE A 167 15.14 6.12 -14.75
C PHE A 167 16.57 5.64 -15.02
N TYR A 168 17.20 4.98 -14.06
CA TYR A 168 18.57 4.46 -14.15
C TYR A 168 18.57 2.94 -14.02
#